data_AF-E0I807-F1
#
_entry.id   AF-E0I807-F1
#
_cell.length_a   1.000
_cell.length_b   1.000
_cell.length_c   1.000
_cell.angle_alpha   90.00
_cell.angle_beta   90.00
_cell.angle_gamma   90.00
#
_symmetry.space_group_name_H-M   'P 1'
#
loop_
_entity.id
_entity.type
_entity.pdbx_description
1 polymer ?
#
loop_
_entity_poly.entity_id
_entity_poly.type
_entity_poly.pdbx_seq_one_letter_code
_entity_poly.pdbx_strand_id
1 'polypeptide(L)'
;MNRNFLYTVPTVVGYIDDTPEDIDSWFLDDSREQLKYKMTYSSLKELVNETVTIFEEGSPDFRKLFGLYGSGLMEDNRGDTTVCKLRKVIRQNEDIREIEFCLNNDNFKIMQFCIYANSSKVATSFRDALVEDYSFQYINERLEREVGGSVISIKFV
;
A
#
# COMPACT_ATOMS: atom_id res chain seq x y z
N MET A 1 16.88 -3.53 -2.69
CA MET A 1 16.11 -3.74 -1.46
C MET A 1 15.28 -4.99 -1.65
N ASN A 2 15.35 -5.96 -0.75
CA ASN A 2 14.62 -7.21 -0.88
C ASN A 2 13.15 -6.98 -0.52
N ARG A 3 12.22 -7.26 -1.44
CA ARG A 3 10.78 -7.11 -1.21
C ARG A 3 10.06 -8.45 -1.05
N ASN A 4 10.80 -9.58 -1.06
CA ASN A 4 10.21 -10.92 -0.98
C ASN A 4 9.35 -11.11 0.26
N PHE A 5 9.67 -10.39 1.35
CA PHE A 5 8.87 -10.42 2.58
C PHE A 5 7.41 -10.00 2.34
N LEU A 6 7.11 -9.16 1.33
CA LEU A 6 5.76 -8.73 0.99
C LEU A 6 4.92 -9.83 0.34
N TYR A 7 5.51 -10.83 -0.30
CA TYR A 7 4.79 -11.80 -1.13
C TYR A 7 4.68 -13.20 -0.50
N THR A 8 4.98 -13.31 0.79
CA THR A 8 4.77 -14.54 1.54
C THR A 8 3.29 -14.86 1.68
N VAL A 9 2.92 -16.14 1.65
CA VAL A 9 1.53 -16.59 1.77
C VAL A 9 0.88 -16.04 3.05
N PRO A 10 -0.32 -15.44 2.98
CA PRO A 10 -1.00 -14.92 4.16
C PRO A 10 -1.26 -16.02 5.17
N THR A 11 -0.75 -15.88 6.39
CA THR A 11 -1.01 -16.83 7.47
C THR A 11 -2.45 -16.65 7.94
N VAL A 12 -3.25 -17.72 7.83
CA VAL A 12 -4.65 -17.75 8.29
C VAL A 12 -4.69 -17.49 9.79
N VAL A 13 -5.67 -16.71 10.26
CA VAL A 13 -5.87 -16.44 11.69
C VAL A 13 -6.05 -17.76 12.44
N GLY A 14 -5.13 -18.08 13.34
CA GLY A 14 -5.11 -19.34 14.11
C GLY A 14 -4.08 -20.38 13.64
N TYR A 15 -3.33 -20.13 12.57
CA TYR A 15 -2.21 -20.97 12.14
C TYR A 15 -0.88 -20.43 12.70
N ILE A 16 -0.15 -21.25 13.44
CA ILE A 16 1.24 -20.99 13.82
C ILE A 16 2.09 -21.45 12.64
N ASP A 17 2.81 -20.52 12.02
CA ASP A 17 3.79 -20.86 10.99
C ASP A 17 5.03 -21.43 11.68
N ASP A 18 5.10 -22.76 11.78
CA ASP A 18 6.24 -23.51 12.33
C ASP A 18 7.38 -23.68 11.31
N THR A 19 7.35 -22.96 10.18
CA THR A 19 8.52 -22.86 9.30
C THR A 19 9.65 -22.28 10.14
N PRO A 20 10.80 -22.96 10.30
CA PRO A 20 11.91 -22.41 11.05
C PRO A 20 12.34 -21.12 10.37
N GLU A 21 11.89 -19.99 10.91
CA GLU A 21 12.38 -18.68 10.52
C GLU A 21 13.85 -18.66 10.89
N ASP A 22 14.70 -18.53 9.89
CA ASP A 22 16.13 -18.41 10.09
C ASP A 22 16.37 -17.12 10.88
N ILE A 23 16.59 -17.24 12.20
CA ILE A 23 16.74 -16.11 13.12
C ILE A 23 17.89 -15.19 12.67
N ASP A 24 18.90 -15.73 11.97
CA ASP A 24 19.99 -14.95 11.38
C ASP A 24 19.51 -14.06 10.22
N SER A 25 18.43 -14.42 9.50
CA SER A 25 17.83 -13.58 8.46
C SER A 25 17.11 -12.35 9.01
N TRP A 26 16.58 -12.43 10.24
CA TRP A 26 15.93 -11.31 10.93
C TRP A 26 16.92 -10.21 11.34
N PHE A 27 18.20 -10.53 11.54
CA PHE A 27 19.25 -9.57 11.90
C PHE A 27 20.02 -9.01 10.69
N LEU A 28 19.88 -9.63 9.51
CA LEU A 28 20.61 -9.23 8.30
C LEU A 28 19.73 -8.55 7.25
N ASP A 29 18.40 -8.74 7.28
CA ASP A 29 17.48 -8.17 6.30
C ASP A 29 16.72 -6.94 6.84
N ASP A 30 17.41 -5.80 6.88
CA ASP A 30 16.83 -4.49 7.17
C ASP A 30 15.87 -4.00 6.07
N SER A 31 15.58 -4.78 5.02
CA SER A 31 14.79 -4.31 3.88
C SER A 31 13.38 -3.85 4.26
N ARG A 32 12.78 -4.45 5.30
CA ARG A 32 11.49 -3.98 5.83
C ARG A 32 11.60 -2.57 6.39
N GLU A 33 12.59 -2.31 7.23
CA GLU A 33 12.78 -1.00 7.85
C GLU A 33 13.25 0.04 6.82
N GLN A 34 14.09 -0.35 5.86
CA GLN A 34 14.48 0.51 4.74
C GLN A 34 13.28 0.88 3.86
N LEU A 35 12.40 -0.08 3.56
CA LEU A 35 11.20 0.19 2.76
C LEU A 35 10.23 1.07 3.53
N LYS A 36 10.02 0.80 4.82
CA LYS A 36 9.20 1.65 5.69
C LYS A 36 9.75 3.07 5.81
N TYR A 37 11.07 3.20 5.95
CA TYR A 37 11.75 4.49 5.93
C TYR A 37 11.51 5.20 4.60
N LYS A 38 11.71 4.51 3.47
CA LYS A 38 11.41 5.07 2.15
C LYS A 38 9.95 5.53 2.05
N MET A 39 8.98 4.73 2.46
CA MET A 39 7.55 5.10 2.45
C MET A 39 7.24 6.27 3.40
N THR A 40 7.99 6.45 4.48
CA THR A 40 7.76 7.52 5.46
C THR A 40 8.35 8.86 5.03
N TYR A 41 9.54 8.85 4.43
CA TYR A 41 10.37 10.03 4.19
C TYR A 41 10.47 10.48 2.72
N SER A 42 10.16 9.61 1.75
CA SER A 42 10.22 9.95 0.32
C SER A 42 9.15 10.97 -0.10
N SER A 43 9.16 11.46 -1.32
CA SER A 43 8.05 12.25 -1.89
C SER A 43 6.81 11.40 -2.19
N LEU A 44 5.62 12.02 -2.30
CA LEU A 44 4.41 11.30 -2.71
C LEU A 44 4.58 10.59 -4.06
N LYS A 45 5.31 11.21 -5.00
CA LYS A 45 5.65 10.63 -6.30
C LYS A 45 6.43 9.33 -6.16
N GLU A 46 7.49 9.36 -5.37
CA GLU A 46 8.32 8.17 -5.13
C GLU A 46 7.54 7.08 -4.40
N LEU A 47 6.67 7.45 -3.46
CA LEU A 47 5.77 6.51 -2.78
C LEU A 47 4.81 5.85 -3.75
N VAL A 48 4.17 6.60 -4.64
CA VAL A 48 3.25 6.06 -5.65
C VAL A 48 3.99 5.14 -6.61
N ASN A 49 5.16 5.55 -7.10
CA ASN A 49 5.99 4.70 -7.98
C ASN A 49 6.45 3.42 -7.29
N GLU A 50 6.86 3.51 -6.02
CA GLU A 50 7.26 2.33 -5.23
C GLU A 50 6.07 1.40 -5.00
N THR A 51 4.89 1.95 -4.69
CA THR A 51 3.64 1.19 -4.59
C THR A 51 3.34 0.48 -5.90
N VAL A 52 3.35 1.18 -7.03
CA VAL A 52 3.14 0.60 -8.37
C VAL A 52 4.11 -0.56 -8.59
N THR A 53 5.39 -0.36 -8.31
CA THR A 53 6.42 -1.41 -8.46
C THR A 53 6.09 -2.66 -7.62
N ILE A 54 5.62 -2.49 -6.39
CA ILE A 54 5.21 -3.60 -5.52
C ILE A 54 4.06 -4.41 -6.15
N PHE A 55 3.06 -3.73 -6.71
CA PHE A 55 1.94 -4.43 -7.37
C PHE A 55 2.33 -5.00 -8.75
N GLU A 56 3.34 -4.45 -9.43
CA GLU A 56 3.88 -5.03 -10.67
C GLU A 56 4.63 -6.34 -10.40
N GLU A 57 5.34 -6.44 -9.28
CA GLU A 57 6.10 -7.63 -8.87
C GLU A 57 5.20 -8.80 -8.42
N GLY A 58 3.98 -8.52 -7.94
CA GLY A 58 3.03 -9.56 -7.55
C GLY A 58 1.86 -9.08 -6.70
N SER A 59 1.22 -10.01 -5.99
CA SER A 59 0.13 -9.71 -5.06
C SER A 59 0.68 -9.63 -3.64
N PRO A 60 0.96 -8.43 -3.10
CA PRO A 60 1.52 -8.30 -1.77
C PRO A 60 0.50 -8.70 -0.69
N ASP A 61 1.00 -9.28 0.41
CA ASP A 61 0.25 -9.49 1.64
C ASP A 61 -0.19 -8.14 2.20
N PHE A 62 -1.50 -7.96 2.35
CA PHE A 62 -2.07 -6.69 2.76
C PHE A 62 -1.60 -6.27 4.15
N ARG A 63 -1.39 -7.20 5.10
CA ARG A 63 -0.99 -6.87 6.47
C ARG A 63 0.44 -6.34 6.48
N LYS A 64 1.32 -6.97 5.70
CA LYS A 64 2.71 -6.54 5.58
C LYS A 64 2.82 -5.19 4.89
N LEU A 65 2.11 -5.00 3.77
CA LEU A 65 2.06 -3.74 3.05
C LEU A 65 1.44 -2.63 3.92
N PHE A 66 0.35 -2.91 4.62
CA PHE A 66 -0.31 -1.99 5.56
C PHE A 66 0.65 -1.50 6.65
N GLY A 67 1.47 -2.40 7.20
CA GLY A 67 2.46 -2.07 8.22
C GLY A 67 3.59 -1.13 7.76
N LEU A 68 3.75 -0.90 6.46
CA LEU A 68 4.70 0.07 5.93
C LEU A 68 4.20 1.51 6.02
N TYR A 69 2.88 1.72 5.96
CA TYR A 69 2.28 3.05 5.88
C TYR A 69 1.77 3.58 7.22
N GLY A 70 1.61 2.71 8.23
CA GLY A 70 1.13 3.18 9.51
C GLY A 70 0.75 2.09 10.50
N SER A 71 -0.10 2.45 11.46
CA SER A 71 -0.55 1.55 12.51
C SER A 71 -2.03 1.68 12.84
N GLY A 72 -2.55 0.59 13.41
CA GLY A 72 -3.94 0.44 13.79
C GLY A 72 -4.81 0.12 12.58
N LEU A 73 -5.54 -0.99 12.66
CA LEU A 73 -6.43 -1.47 11.61
C LEU A 73 -7.88 -1.19 12.02
N MET A 74 -8.65 -0.63 11.09
CA MET A 74 -10.10 -0.58 11.15
C MET A 74 -10.62 -1.35 9.95
N GLU A 75 -11.50 -2.31 10.20
CA GLU A 75 -12.10 -3.13 9.16
C GLU A 75 -13.59 -2.80 9.07
N ASP A 76 -14.07 -2.65 7.85
CA ASP A 76 -15.47 -2.46 7.50
C ASP A 76 -15.86 -3.49 6.45
N ASN A 77 -16.66 -4.47 6.85
CA ASN A 77 -17.10 -5.57 5.99
C ASN A 77 -18.30 -5.11 5.13
N ARG A 78 -18.09 -5.02 3.82
CA ARG A 78 -19.06 -4.56 2.83
C ARG A 78 -19.38 -5.67 1.85
N GLY A 79 -20.27 -6.56 2.26
CA GLY A 79 -20.69 -7.71 1.46
C GLY A 79 -19.50 -8.63 1.17
N ASP A 80 -19.12 -8.73 -0.10
CA ASP A 80 -18.04 -9.60 -0.58
C ASP A 80 -16.63 -8.96 -0.49
N THR A 81 -16.56 -7.74 0.05
CA THR A 81 -15.30 -7.00 0.22
C THR A 81 -15.11 -6.53 1.65
N THR A 82 -13.87 -6.47 2.11
CA THR A 82 -13.48 -5.87 3.38
C THR A 82 -12.66 -4.62 3.08
N VAL A 83 -13.09 -3.48 3.61
CA VAL A 83 -12.32 -2.24 3.54
C VAL A 83 -11.48 -2.12 4.81
N CYS A 84 -10.17 -2.17 4.65
CA CYS A 84 -9.18 -2.03 5.71
C CYS A 84 -8.59 -0.62 5.67
N LYS A 85 -8.76 0.14 6.74
CA LYS A 85 -8.28 1.52 6.87
C LYS A 85 -7.25 1.67 7.99
N LEU A 86 -6.25 2.51 7.75
CA LEU A 86 -5.29 2.93 8.77
C LEU A 86 -5.94 3.86 9.79
N ARG A 87 -5.82 3.54 11.09
CA ARG A 87 -6.16 4.50 12.17
C ARG A 87 -5.21 5.68 12.17
N LYS A 88 -3.92 5.41 11.93
CA LYS A 88 -2.87 6.42 11.87
C LYS A 88 -1.92 6.12 10.72
N VAL A 89 -1.86 7.03 9.76
CA VAL A 89 -0.83 7.05 8.72
C VAL A 89 0.46 7.63 9.33
N ILE A 90 1.60 6.98 9.09
CA ILE A 90 2.93 7.43 9.52
C ILE A 90 3.62 8.02 8.29
N ARG A 91 3.60 9.36 8.20
CA ARG A 91 4.10 10.09 7.03
C ARG A 91 4.72 11.40 7.45
N GLN A 92 5.97 11.66 7.05
CA GLN A 92 6.70 12.86 7.48
C GLN A 92 6.15 14.14 6.84
N ASN A 93 5.84 14.08 5.55
CA ASN A 93 5.41 15.26 4.79
C ASN A 93 3.94 15.65 5.04
N GLU A 94 3.20 14.82 5.79
CA GLU A 94 1.75 14.98 6.00
C GLU A 94 0.98 15.14 4.69
N ASP A 95 1.49 14.58 3.59
CA ASP A 95 0.92 14.65 2.24
C ASP A 95 -0.16 13.59 2.00
N ILE A 96 -0.31 12.63 2.92
CA ILE A 96 -1.33 11.60 2.93
C ILE A 96 -2.19 11.74 4.17
N ARG A 97 -3.49 11.89 3.98
CA ARG A 97 -4.49 11.93 5.05
C ARG A 97 -4.87 10.53 5.50
N GLU A 98 -5.03 9.64 4.54
CA GLU A 98 -5.68 8.35 4.74
C GLU A 98 -5.28 7.35 3.67
N ILE A 99 -5.27 6.07 4.05
CA ILE A 99 -5.05 4.94 3.16
C ILE A 99 -6.09 3.87 3.46
N GLU A 100 -6.63 3.30 2.39
CA GLU A 100 -7.59 2.21 2.44
C GLU A 100 -7.18 1.08 1.50
N PHE A 101 -7.40 -0.15 1.94
CA PHE A 101 -7.27 -1.36 1.14
C PHE A 101 -8.65 -2.00 1.00
N CYS A 102 -9.09 -2.26 -0.22
CA CYS A 102 -10.27 -3.07 -0.48
C CYS A 102 -9.79 -4.50 -0.76
N LEU A 103 -10.19 -5.43 0.08
CA LEU A 103 -9.79 -6.84 0.01
C LEU A 103 -10.95 -7.69 -0.50
N ASN A 104 -10.62 -8.73 -1.26
CA ASN A 104 -11.54 -9.83 -1.54
C ASN A 104 -11.66 -10.72 -0.29
N ASN A 105 -12.90 -11.02 0.14
CA ASN A 105 -13.12 -11.75 1.39
C ASN A 105 -12.69 -13.23 1.35
N ASP A 106 -12.64 -13.84 0.17
CA ASP A 106 -12.34 -15.27 0.02
C ASP A 106 -10.83 -15.55 0.12
N ASN A 107 -10.01 -14.63 -0.38
CA ASN A 107 -8.56 -14.85 -0.53
C ASN A 107 -7.68 -13.72 0.03
N PHE A 108 -8.28 -12.67 0.58
CA PHE A 108 -7.61 -11.49 1.14
C PHE A 108 -6.69 -10.76 0.15
N LYS A 109 -6.83 -10.99 -1.15
CA LYS A 109 -6.10 -10.23 -2.18
C LYS A 109 -6.60 -8.79 -2.19
N ILE A 110 -5.66 -7.88 -2.35
CA ILE A 110 -5.94 -6.47 -2.49
C ILE A 110 -6.56 -6.24 -3.87
N MET A 111 -7.84 -5.90 -3.91
CA MET A 111 -8.53 -5.50 -5.13
C MET A 111 -8.23 -4.04 -5.46
N GLN A 112 -8.16 -3.18 -4.44
CA GLN A 112 -7.90 -1.76 -4.60
C GLN A 112 -7.06 -1.20 -3.45
N PHE A 113 -6.10 -0.34 -3.77
CA PHE A 113 -5.29 0.42 -2.83
C PHE A 113 -5.56 1.91 -3.04
N CYS A 114 -6.20 2.55 -2.08
CA CYS A 114 -6.59 3.95 -2.15
C CYS A 114 -5.67 4.83 -1.29
N ILE A 115 -5.09 5.86 -1.88
CA ILE A 115 -4.37 6.94 -1.20
C ILE A 115 -5.24 8.21 -1.25
N TYR A 116 -5.53 8.78 -0.07
CA TYR A 116 -6.16 10.08 0.05
C TYR A 116 -5.09 11.13 0.37
N ALA A 117 -4.67 11.86 -0.65
CA ALA A 117 -3.60 12.84 -0.56
C ALA A 117 -4.13 14.22 -0.17
N ASN A 118 -3.42 14.91 0.73
CA ASN A 118 -3.77 16.27 1.15
C ASN A 118 -3.45 17.26 0.03
N SER A 119 -4.48 17.78 -0.65
CA SER A 119 -4.33 18.67 -1.81
C SER A 119 -3.47 19.92 -1.52
N SER A 120 -3.54 20.46 -0.31
CA SER A 120 -2.75 21.62 0.12
C SER A 120 -1.25 21.34 0.36
N LYS A 121 -0.88 20.05 0.47
CA LYS A 121 0.50 19.59 0.72
C LYS A 121 1.15 18.98 -0.53
N VAL A 122 0.38 18.77 -1.59
CA VAL A 122 0.84 18.17 -2.82
C VAL A 122 1.02 19.22 -3.90
N ALA A 123 2.18 19.22 -4.55
CA ALA A 123 2.47 20.12 -5.66
C ALA A 123 1.52 19.84 -6.84
N THR A 124 0.97 20.90 -7.43
CA THR A 124 0.11 20.81 -8.63
C THR A 124 0.80 20.05 -9.76
N SER A 125 2.10 20.27 -9.94
CA SER A 125 2.92 19.57 -10.94
C SER A 125 2.95 18.06 -10.78
N PHE A 126 2.79 17.52 -9.57
CA PHE A 126 2.67 16.08 -9.38
C PHE A 126 1.31 15.55 -9.82
N ARG A 127 0.23 16.29 -9.52
CA ARG A 127 -1.10 15.96 -10.01
C ARG A 127 -1.15 15.99 -11.54
N ASP A 128 -0.57 17.04 -12.14
CA ASP A 128 -0.50 17.19 -13.60
C ASP A 128 0.32 16.05 -14.21
N ALA A 129 1.46 15.69 -13.61
CA ALA A 129 2.28 14.57 -14.07
C ALA A 129 1.54 13.22 -14.02
N LEU A 130 0.67 12.99 -13.02
CA LEU A 130 -0.16 11.78 -12.98
C LEU A 130 -1.28 11.82 -14.04
N VAL A 131 -1.80 12.99 -14.38
CA VAL A 131 -2.82 13.14 -15.44
C VAL A 131 -2.20 12.95 -16.83
N GLU A 132 -0.96 13.42 -17.01
CA GLU A 132 -0.19 13.23 -18.25
C GLU A 132 0.34 11.79 -18.40
N ASP A 133 0.47 11.06 -17.30
CA ASP A 133 0.77 9.63 -17.31
C ASP A 133 -0.46 8.85 -17.77
N TYR A 134 -0.46 8.44 -19.04
CA TYR A 134 -1.54 7.66 -19.66
C TYR A 134 -1.86 6.33 -18.96
N SER A 135 -1.02 5.88 -18.01
CA SER A 135 -1.33 4.72 -17.17
C SER A 135 -2.35 5.02 -16.07
N PHE A 136 -2.57 6.29 -15.71
CA PHE A 136 -3.59 6.72 -14.78
C PHE A 136 -4.81 7.30 -15.52
N GLN A 137 -5.99 6.83 -15.16
CA GLN A 137 -7.27 7.29 -15.68
C GLN A 137 -8.03 8.07 -14.62
N TYR A 138 -8.67 9.17 -15.01
CA TYR A 138 -9.49 9.94 -14.10
C TYR A 138 -10.91 9.37 -14.02
N ILE A 139 -11.27 8.76 -12.90
CA ILE A 139 -12.54 8.06 -12.66
C ILE A 139 -13.10 8.49 -11.30
N ASN A 140 -14.36 8.94 -11.25
CA ASN A 140 -15.05 9.28 -10.00
C ASN A 140 -14.24 10.17 -9.04
N GLU A 141 -13.63 11.23 -9.57
CA GLU A 141 -12.77 12.17 -8.84
C GLU A 141 -11.42 11.60 -8.34
N ARG A 142 -11.02 10.41 -8.82
CA ARG A 142 -9.78 9.73 -8.49
C ARG A 142 -8.93 9.51 -9.73
N LEU A 143 -7.62 9.48 -9.55
CA LEU A 143 -6.70 8.95 -10.56
C LEU A 143 -6.47 7.48 -10.26
N GLU A 144 -6.81 6.60 -11.19
CA GLU A 144 -6.76 5.15 -11.00
C GLU A 144 -5.85 4.50 -12.03
N ARG A 145 -5.05 3.54 -11.59
CA ARG A 145 -4.20 2.72 -12.46
C ARG A 145 -4.39 1.26 -12.10
N GLU A 146 -4.69 0.43 -13.09
CA GLU A 146 -4.69 -1.02 -12.93
C GLU A 146 -3.26 -1.55 -13.02
N VAL A 147 -2.89 -2.39 -12.05
CA VAL A 147 -1.55 -2.96 -11.93
C VAL A 147 -1.61 -4.27 -11.15
N GLY A 148 -1.03 -5.34 -11.71
CA GLY A 148 -0.94 -6.64 -11.02
C GLY A 148 -2.28 -7.31 -10.71
N GLY A 149 -3.38 -6.93 -11.37
CA GLY A 149 -4.74 -7.38 -11.05
C GLY A 149 -5.38 -6.64 -9.87
N SER A 150 -4.76 -5.55 -9.42
CA SER A 150 -5.28 -4.61 -8.42
C SER A 150 -5.41 -3.22 -9.03
N VAL A 151 -6.18 -2.34 -8.38
CA VAL A 151 -6.29 -0.93 -8.76
C VAL A 151 -5.58 -0.06 -7.73
N ILE A 152 -4.66 0.79 -8.15
CA ILE A 152 -4.11 1.88 -7.32
C ILE A 152 -4.91 3.14 -7.62
N SER A 153 -5.54 3.71 -6.60
CA SER A 153 -6.36 4.91 -6.70
C SER A 153 -5.81 6.04 -5.84
N ILE A 154 -5.75 7.26 -6.38
CA ILE A 154 -5.30 8.46 -5.70
C ILE A 154 -6.43 9.49 -5.73
N LYS A 155 -6.90 9.92 -4.55
CA LYS A 155 -7.85 11.02 -4.39
C LYS A 155 -7.16 12.20 -3.72
N PHE A 156 -7.24 13.38 -4.33
CA PHE A 156 -6.80 14.63 -3.70
C PHE A 156 -7.97 15.21 -2.88
N VAL A 157 -7.77 15.36 -1.57
CA VAL A 157 -8.79 15.80 -0.59
C VAL A 157 -8.39 17.06 0.17
#